data_AF-A0A7S2CEC3-F1
#
_entry.id   AF-A0A7S2CEC3-F1
#
_cell.length_a   1.000
_cell.length_b   1.000
_cell.length_c   1.000
_cell.angle_alpha   90.00
_cell.angle_beta   90.00
_cell.angle_gamma   90.00
#
_symmetry.space_group_name_H-M   'P 1'
#
loop_
_entity.id
_entity.type
_entity.pdbx_description
1 polymer ?
#
loop_
_entity_poly.entity_id
_entity_poly.type
_entity_poly.pdbx_seq_one_letter_code
_entity_poly.pdbx_strand_id
1 'polypeptide(L)'
;EAGLTLRELQRRQTEDGGVGGNSKEEFEVSMGASPDAFLDYDDGSIEVVEVKNHAPFRTHSGGFRVYDQGPMTTIGPWHIPQLQLEIECCGPRCRSALFVSATATKGVRCYRVVRDDEYVSSI
;
A
#
# COMPACT_ATOMS: atom_id res chain seq x y z
N GLU A 1 6.35 18.79 21.79
CA GLU A 1 6.45 17.73 22.81
C GLU A 1 6.90 16.46 22.11
N ALA A 2 8.07 15.93 22.45
CA ALA A 2 8.63 14.77 21.78
C ALA A 2 8.02 13.50 22.37
N GLY A 3 7.21 12.81 21.58
CA GLY A 3 6.64 11.51 21.95
C GLY A 3 7.73 10.44 22.09
N LEU A 4 7.55 9.54 23.05
CA LEU A 4 8.45 8.43 23.30
C LEU A 4 8.49 7.49 22.10
N THR A 5 9.68 7.00 21.78
CA THR A 5 9.87 5.98 20.74
C THR A 5 9.30 4.64 21.21
N LEU A 6 8.88 3.79 20.26
CA LEU A 6 8.36 2.44 20.54
C LEU A 6 9.29 1.61 21.45
N ARG A 7 10.61 1.80 21.32
CA ARG A 7 11.62 1.14 22.16
C ARG A 7 11.59 1.63 23.61
N GLU A 8 11.28 2.91 23.84
CA GLU A 8 11.21 3.49 25.19
C GLU A 8 9.91 3.09 25.90
N LEU A 9 8.82 2.90 25.16
CA LEU A 9 7.57 2.34 25.67
C LEU A 9 7.75 0.86 26.09
N GLN A 10 8.45 0.07 25.28
CA GLN A 10 8.74 -1.34 25.59
C GLN A 10 9.62 -1.51 26.84
N ARG A 11 10.60 -0.61 27.05
CA ARG A 11 11.52 -0.69 28.19
C ARG A 11 10.84 -0.35 29.53
N ARG A 12 9.89 0.60 29.53
CA ARG A 12 9.13 0.97 30.74
C ARG A 12 8.22 -0.14 31.26
N GLN A 13 7.67 -0.99 30.38
CA GLN A 13 6.82 -2.10 30.82
C GLN A 13 7.60 -3.24 31.48
N THR A 14 8.88 -3.39 31.15
CA THR A 14 9.72 -4.44 31.75
C THR A 14 10.21 -4.12 33.17
N GLU A 15 10.13 -2.86 33.60
CA GLU A 15 10.73 -2.42 34.87
C GLU A 15 9.72 -2.33 36.05
N ASP A 16 8.41 -2.34 35.80
CA ASP A 16 7.38 -2.03 36.81
C ASP A 16 6.42 -3.17 37.23
N GLY A 17 6.62 -4.44 36.84
CA GLY A 17 5.59 -5.47 37.05
C GLY A 17 6.07 -6.86 37.42
N GLY A 18 6.34 -7.10 38.71
CA GLY A 18 6.43 -8.45 39.27
C GLY A 18 5.05 -9.09 39.49
N VAL A 19 5.02 -10.42 39.32
CA VAL A 19 3.99 -11.40 39.72
C VAL A 19 2.74 -11.52 38.83
N GLY A 20 2.67 -12.65 38.11
CA GLY A 20 1.43 -13.38 37.84
C GLY A 20 0.79 -13.19 36.46
N GLY A 21 1.01 -14.16 35.56
CA GLY A 21 0.23 -14.31 34.33
C GLY A 21 1.08 -14.75 33.14
N ASN A 22 1.11 -16.05 32.87
CA ASN A 22 1.83 -16.63 31.74
C ASN A 22 1.01 -16.54 30.43
N SER A 23 0.44 -15.36 30.13
CA SER A 23 -0.16 -15.08 28.82
C SER A 23 0.86 -14.29 28.02
N LYS A 24 1.60 -14.98 27.15
CA LYS A 24 2.21 -14.29 26.01
C LYS A 24 1.06 -13.61 25.28
N GLU A 25 1.00 -12.28 25.25
CA GLU A 25 0.21 -11.58 24.25
C GLU A 25 0.83 -11.96 22.90
N GLU A 26 0.29 -13.01 22.29
CA GLU A 26 0.50 -13.27 20.87
C GLU A 26 -0.14 -12.09 20.16
N PHE A 27 0.70 -11.15 19.73
CA PHE A 27 0.29 -10.19 18.72
C PHE A 27 -0.14 -11.01 17.50
N GLU A 28 -1.44 -11.11 17.30
CA GLU A 28 -2.00 -11.60 16.05
C GLU A 28 -1.37 -10.75 14.95
N VAL A 29 -0.56 -11.39 14.10
CA VAL A 29 0.13 -10.69 13.02
C VAL A 29 -0.94 -10.31 12.01
N SER A 30 -1.49 -9.11 12.16
CA SER A 30 -2.45 -8.55 11.22
C SER A 30 -1.75 -8.33 9.88
N MET A 31 -2.42 -8.71 8.79
CA MET A 31 -1.95 -8.36 7.45
C MET A 31 -1.84 -6.84 7.30
N GLY A 32 -0.88 -6.39 6.51
CA GLY A 32 -0.62 -4.98 6.27
C GLY A 32 -0.32 -4.70 4.81
N ALA A 33 -0.45 -3.43 4.42
CA ALA A 33 -0.16 -2.94 3.09
C ALA A 33 0.69 -1.66 3.16
N SER A 34 1.34 -1.33 2.05
CA SER A 34 2.24 -0.18 1.94
C SER A 34 1.97 0.56 0.63
N PRO A 35 0.91 1.40 0.58
CA PRO A 35 0.67 2.24 -0.60
C PRO A 35 1.84 3.20 -0.81
N ASP A 36 2.08 3.62 -2.05
CA ASP A 36 3.16 4.55 -2.38
C ASP A 36 2.92 5.96 -1.80
N ALA A 37 1.66 6.39 -1.70
CA ALA A 37 1.27 7.63 -1.05
C ALA A 37 -0.21 7.64 -0.63
N PHE A 38 -0.61 8.72 0.05
CA PHE A 38 -2.01 9.06 0.34
C PHE A 38 -2.34 10.43 -0.24
N LEU A 39 -3.57 10.57 -0.74
CA LEU A 39 -4.22 11.85 -0.97
C LEU A 39 -5.18 12.10 0.19
N ASP A 40 -5.05 13.27 0.82
CA ASP A 40 -5.97 13.75 1.86
C ASP A 40 -6.87 14.82 1.23
N TYR A 41 -8.18 14.67 1.38
CA TYR A 41 -9.18 15.57 0.82
C TYR A 41 -9.80 16.44 1.91
N ASP A 42 -10.28 17.63 1.54
CA ASP A 42 -10.88 18.59 2.48
C ASP A 42 -12.13 18.05 3.20
N ASP A 43 -12.79 17.01 2.66
CA ASP A 43 -13.92 16.33 3.28
C ASP A 43 -13.51 15.24 4.30
N GLY A 44 -12.21 15.08 4.54
CA GLY A 44 -11.62 14.11 5.46
C GLY A 44 -11.50 12.69 4.91
N SER A 45 -11.93 12.46 3.66
CA SER A 45 -11.67 11.21 2.95
C SER A 45 -10.20 11.09 2.53
N ILE A 46 -9.75 9.85 2.39
CA ILE A 46 -8.39 9.55 1.93
C ILE A 46 -8.45 8.61 0.73
N GLU A 47 -7.50 8.75 -0.17
CA GLU A 47 -7.32 7.86 -1.32
C GLU A 47 -5.88 7.37 -1.34
N VAL A 48 -5.67 6.06 -1.41
CA VAL A 48 -4.33 5.50 -1.58
C VAL A 48 -3.85 5.76 -3.00
N VAL A 49 -2.55 5.97 -3.18
CA VAL A 49 -1.91 6.11 -4.49
C VAL A 49 -0.95 4.95 -4.68
N GLU A 50 -1.04 4.29 -5.83
CA GLU A 50 -0.17 3.18 -6.20
C GLU A 50 0.42 3.44 -7.59
N VAL A 51 1.75 3.49 -7.69
CA VAL A 51 2.49 3.89 -8.88
C VAL A 51 3.26 2.70 -9.46
N LYS A 52 2.87 2.27 -10.66
CA LYS A 52 3.61 1.27 -11.43
C LYS A 52 4.42 1.95 -12.53
N ASN A 53 5.74 1.98 -12.34
CA ASN A 53 6.69 2.44 -13.34
C ASN A 53 7.03 1.30 -14.32
N HIS A 54 6.73 1.47 -15.60
CA HIS A 54 7.06 0.50 -16.63
C HIS A 54 8.44 0.79 -17.22
N ALA A 55 9.37 -0.16 -17.05
CA ALA A 55 10.69 -0.06 -17.63
C ALA A 55 10.60 -0.06 -19.17
N PRO A 56 11.23 0.92 -19.87
CA PRO A 56 11.18 1.01 -21.32
C PRO A 56 12.19 0.06 -21.98
N PHE A 57 12.66 -0.98 -21.29
CA PHE A 57 13.75 -1.83 -21.73
C PHE A 57 13.27 -3.27 -21.91
N ARG A 58 13.68 -3.89 -23.01
CA ARG A 58 13.61 -5.34 -23.20
C ARG A 58 14.99 -5.91 -23.46
N THR A 59 15.25 -7.08 -22.90
CA THR A 59 16.47 -7.83 -23.16
C THR A 59 16.54 -8.18 -24.65
N HIS A 60 17.69 -7.92 -25.26
CA HIS A 60 18.00 -8.28 -26.63
C HIS A 60 19.45 -8.76 -26.66
N SER A 61 19.77 -9.87 -27.33
CA SER A 61 21.09 -10.53 -27.35
C SER A 61 22.29 -9.61 -27.09
N GLY A 62 22.83 -9.64 -25.87
CA GLY A 62 23.99 -8.85 -25.45
C GLY A 62 23.72 -7.44 -24.88
N GLY A 63 22.47 -7.01 -24.72
CA GLY A 63 22.12 -5.69 -24.18
C GLY A 63 20.62 -5.45 -23.97
N PHE A 64 20.27 -4.17 -23.81
CA PHE A 64 18.88 -3.72 -23.71
C PHE A 64 18.48 -2.93 -24.95
N ARG A 65 17.28 -3.21 -25.47
CA ARG A 65 16.65 -2.38 -26.49
C ARG A 65 15.57 -1.53 -25.82
N VAL A 66 15.50 -0.24 -26.21
CA VAL A 66 14.37 0.61 -25.84
C VAL A 66 13.12 0.09 -26.55
N TYR A 67 12.15 -0.35 -25.76
CA TYR A 67 10.85 -0.83 -26.18
C TYR A 67 9.81 -0.34 -25.16
N ASP A 68 9.41 0.92 -25.31
CA ASP A 68 8.40 1.54 -24.46
C ASP A 68 7.01 1.34 -25.07
N GLN A 69 6.13 0.58 -24.41
CA GLN A 69 4.74 0.37 -24.84
C GLN A 69 3.80 1.51 -24.41
N GLY A 70 4.29 2.45 -23.59
CA GLY A 70 3.48 3.45 -22.93
C GLY A 70 2.78 2.91 -21.68
N PRO A 71 2.07 3.80 -20.96
CA PRO A 71 1.24 3.40 -19.83
C PRO A 71 0.20 2.34 -20.22
N MET A 72 -0.10 1.42 -19.31
CA MET A 72 -1.16 0.43 -19.45
C MET A 72 -2.47 1.11 -19.85
N THR A 73 -3.20 0.54 -20.81
CA THR A 73 -4.51 1.03 -21.31
C THR A 73 -5.71 0.50 -20.54
N THR A 74 -5.49 -0.52 -19.71
CA THR A 74 -6.43 -1.04 -18.73
C THR A 74 -5.66 -1.49 -17.49
N ILE A 75 -6.32 -1.58 -16.34
CA ILE A 75 -5.73 -2.20 -15.15
C ILE A 75 -5.75 -3.72 -15.34
N GLY A 76 -4.62 -4.38 -15.10
CA GLY A 76 -4.55 -5.84 -15.06
C GLY A 76 -5.23 -6.38 -13.79
N PRO A 77 -6.01 -7.47 -13.88
CA PRO A 77 -6.78 -7.99 -12.74
C PRO A 77 -5.91 -8.39 -11.54
N TRP A 78 -4.63 -8.72 -11.76
CA TRP A 78 -3.67 -9.03 -10.69
C TRP A 78 -3.30 -7.82 -9.80
N HIS A 79 -3.60 -6.58 -10.23
CA HIS A 79 -3.42 -5.41 -9.37
C HIS A 79 -4.59 -5.21 -8.40
N ILE A 80 -5.78 -5.77 -8.69
CA ILE A 80 -6.98 -5.56 -7.87
C ILE A 80 -6.80 -6.08 -6.43
N PRO A 81 -6.26 -7.30 -6.18
CA PRO A 81 -6.02 -7.76 -4.81
C PRO A 81 -5.11 -6.80 -4.02
N GLN A 82 -4.03 -6.31 -4.65
CA GLN A 82 -3.10 -5.37 -4.02
C GLN A 82 -3.83 -4.06 -3.62
N LEU A 83 -4.58 -3.48 -4.56
CA LEU A 83 -5.27 -2.20 -4.35
C LEU A 83 -6.38 -2.32 -3.31
N GLN A 84 -7.16 -3.40 -3.33
CA GLN A 84 -8.23 -3.61 -2.35
C GLN A 84 -7.66 -3.84 -0.93
N LEU A 85 -6.53 -4.55 -0.80
CA LEU A 85 -5.84 -4.71 0.47
C LEU A 85 -5.29 -3.38 1.00
N GLU A 86 -4.69 -2.54 0.13
CA GLU A 86 -4.23 -1.20 0.51
C GLU A 86 -5.36 -0.31 1.00
N ILE A 87 -6.50 -0.32 0.29
CA ILE A 87 -7.71 0.38 0.69
C ILE A 87 -8.20 -0.13 2.06
N GLU A 88 -8.20 -1.45 2.30
CA GLU A 88 -8.65 -2.05 3.55
C GLU A 88 -7.75 -1.69 4.73
N CYS A 89 -6.43 -1.87 4.58
CA CYS A 89 -5.47 -1.54 5.64
C CYS A 89 -5.46 -0.05 6.00
N CYS A 90 -5.90 0.82 5.09
CA CYS A 90 -6.03 2.26 5.31
C CYS A 90 -7.26 2.63 6.18
N GLY A 91 -8.23 1.72 6.29
CA GLY A 91 -9.42 1.88 7.12
C GLY A 91 -10.59 2.60 6.43
N PRO A 92 -11.68 2.88 7.17
CA PRO A 92 -12.99 3.20 6.59
C PRO A 92 -13.05 4.55 5.86
N ARG A 93 -12.09 5.45 6.10
CA ARG A 93 -11.99 6.73 5.37
C ARG A 93 -11.47 6.56 3.94
N CYS A 94 -10.87 5.40 3.63
CA CYS A 94 -10.37 5.07 2.31
C CYS A 94 -11.41 4.30 1.51
N ARG A 95 -11.93 4.92 0.44
CA ARG A 95 -12.97 4.32 -0.41
C ARG A 95 -12.54 4.12 -1.87
N SER A 96 -11.30 4.48 -2.20
CA SER A 96 -10.70 4.24 -3.51
C SER A 96 -9.18 4.25 -3.47
N ALA A 97 -8.59 3.76 -4.56
CA ALA A 97 -7.19 3.83 -4.88
C ALA A 97 -6.98 4.53 -6.23
N LEU A 98 -5.99 5.41 -6.31
CA LEU A 98 -5.50 5.98 -7.55
C LEU A 98 -4.31 5.14 -8.06
N PHE A 99 -4.58 4.26 -9.03
CA PHE A 99 -3.55 3.49 -9.73
C PHE A 99 -2.94 4.33 -10.86
N VAL A 100 -1.63 4.56 -10.78
CA VAL A 100 -0.87 5.35 -11.74
C VAL A 100 0.06 4.45 -12.53
N SER A 101 -0.24 4.27 -13.81
CA SER A 101 0.68 3.63 -14.74
C SER A 101 1.59 4.69 -15.35
N ALA A 102 2.88 4.60 -15.09
CA ALA A 102 3.87 5.61 -15.47
C ALA A 102 4.96 5.04 -16.37
N THR A 103 5.44 5.86 -17.31
CA THR A 103 6.59 5.57 -18.17
C THR A 103 7.51 6.77 -18.21
N ALA A 104 8.81 6.50 -18.40
CA ALA A 104 9.81 7.56 -18.49
C ALA A 104 9.67 8.41 -19.78
N THR A 105 9.10 7.87 -20.86
CA THR A 105 9.09 8.55 -22.17
C THR A 105 7.71 8.91 -22.71
N LYS A 106 6.63 8.32 -22.17
CA LYS A 106 5.26 8.49 -22.69
C LYS A 106 4.27 8.97 -21.63
N GLY A 107 4.77 9.47 -20.50
CA GLY A 107 3.97 10.07 -19.45
C GLY A 107 3.23 9.04 -18.59
N VAL A 108 2.04 9.43 -18.11
CA VAL A 108 1.25 8.70 -17.12
C VAL A 108 -0.20 8.52 -17.55
N ARG A 109 -0.83 7.44 -17.07
CA ARG A 109 -2.28 7.27 -17.09
C ARG A 109 -2.76 6.82 -15.71
N CYS A 110 -3.76 7.53 -15.19
CA CYS A 110 -4.32 7.29 -13.87
C CYS A 110 -5.69 6.63 -13.98
N TYR A 111 -5.96 5.72 -13.05
CA TYR A 111 -7.22 5.01 -12.93
C TYR A 111 -7.66 5.05 -11.48
N ARG A 112 -8.94 5.34 -11.25
CA ARG A 112 -9.53 5.23 -9.92
C ARG A 112 -10.18 3.87 -9.76
N VAL A 113 -9.72 3.10 -8.79
CA VAL A 113 -10.32 1.82 -8.39
C VAL A 113 -11.14 2.08 -7.14
N VAL A 114 -12.44 1.84 -7.21
CA VAL A 114 -13.34 2.01 -6.07
C VAL A 114 -13.22 0.79 -5.16
N ARG A 115 -13.34 1.01 -3.85
CA ARG A 115 -13.42 -0.06 -2.87
C ARG A 115 -14.58 -1.00 -3.20
N ASP A 116 -14.28 -2.29 -3.18
CA ASP A 116 -15.26 -3.36 -3.34
C ASP A 116 -15.40 -4.08 -2.00
N ASP A 117 -16.47 -3.77 -1.26
CA ASP A 117 -16.69 -4.33 0.07
C ASP A 117 -16.96 -5.85 0.03
N GLU A 118 -17.53 -6.37 -1.07
CA GLU A 118 -17.73 -7.82 -1.24
C GLU A 118 -16.38 -8.51 -1.42
N TYR A 119 -15.52 -7.95 -2.30
CA TYR A 119 -14.17 -8.46 -2.51
C TYR A 119 -13.35 -8.43 -1.21
N VAL A 120 -13.33 -7.28 -0.52
CA VAL A 120 -12.55 -7.10 0.73
C VAL A 120 -13.01 -8.05 1.83
N SER A 121 -14.32 -8.31 1.95
CA SER A 121 -14.85 -9.27 2.93
C SER A 121 -14.40 -10.72 2.70
N SER A 122 -13.82 -11.02 1.53
CA SER A 122 -13.33 -12.34 1.16
C SER A 122 -11.81 -12.51 1.29
N ILE A 123 -11.08 -11.44 1.66
CA ILE A 123 -9.61 -11.43 1.81
C ILE A 123 -9.20 -12.02 3.17
#